data_AF-A0A381XD54-F1
#
_entry.id   AF-A0A381XD54-F1
#
_cell.length_a   1.000
_cell.length_b   1.000
_cell.length_c   1.000
_cell.angle_alpha   90.00
_cell.angle_beta   90.00
_cell.angle_gamma   90.00
#
_symmetry.space_group_name_H-M   'P 1'
#
loop_
_entity.id
_entity.type
_entity.pdbx_description
1 polymer ?
#
loop_
_entity_poly.entity_id
_entity_poly.type
_entity_poly.pdbx_seq_one_letter_code
_entity_poly.pdbx_strand_id
1 'polypeptide(L)'
;MNLKNLRNRLSELDRQIIELIAERQSVVEEVGVSKRADGRATRDFAREKVVLDAAAEQANALGLPPELAEHLMQLLIHFSLTDQEQARIKAEGQGQGRKALVIGGGRMGQWFVDFLESQGFDITLADPLVKRVDVECVKDWQVADDVFAVTVIATPMRAAAEILLEMSKQGRKGLIFDIGSLKTPLIRGLRAMAKSGAKVTSIHPMFGPDTRLLSGKHVIFLDAGSAEATREARSLFDSTMVQKSEMDLEEHDRLIAYVLGLSHALNIAFSEVLSESGENVPRLENLSSTTFDAQLEV
;
A
#
# COMPACT_ATOMS: atom_id res chain seq x y z
N MET A 1 -2.44 -7.11 49.68
CA MET A 1 -2.31 -5.87 48.89
C MET A 1 -3.72 -5.40 48.52
N ASN A 2 -4.12 -4.16 48.80
CA ASN A 2 -5.45 -3.66 48.39
C ASN A 2 -5.49 -3.45 46.86
N LEU A 3 -6.65 -3.69 46.22
CA LEU A 3 -6.91 -3.50 44.79
C LEU A 3 -6.34 -2.18 44.23
N LYS A 4 -6.43 -1.08 44.99
CA LYS A 4 -5.86 0.22 44.57
C LYS A 4 -4.34 0.15 44.35
N ASN A 5 -3.61 -0.55 45.22
CA ASN A 5 -2.16 -0.66 45.12
C ASN A 5 -1.76 -1.58 43.95
N LEU A 6 -2.53 -2.63 43.67
CA LEU A 6 -2.31 -3.49 42.50
C LEU A 6 -2.53 -2.71 41.20
N ARG A 7 -3.59 -1.91 41.11
CA ARG A 7 -3.85 -1.05 39.95
C ARG A 7 -2.74 -0.04 39.71
N ASN A 8 -2.26 0.62 40.77
CA ASN A 8 -1.13 1.54 40.66
C ASN A 8 0.15 0.83 40.20
N ARG A 9 0.38 -0.40 40.67
CA ARG A 9 1.53 -1.20 40.22
C ARG A 9 1.41 -1.59 38.74
N LEU A 10 0.22 -1.94 38.27
CA LEU A 10 -0.03 -2.21 36.85
C LEU A 10 0.26 -0.99 35.99
N SER A 11 -0.29 0.19 36.34
CA SER A 11 -0.05 1.42 35.58
C SER A 11 1.43 1.79 35.49
N GLU A 12 2.20 1.52 36.55
CA GLU A 12 3.64 1.74 36.56
C GLU A 12 4.39 0.74 35.65
N LEU A 13 3.98 -0.52 35.62
CA LEU A 13 4.53 -1.52 34.69
C LEU A 13 4.19 -1.17 33.24
N ASP A 14 2.95 -0.76 32.97
CA ASP A 14 2.52 -0.35 31.63
C ASP A 14 3.37 0.82 31.12
N ARG A 15 3.64 1.82 31.98
CA ARG A 15 4.54 2.93 31.66
C ARG A 15 5.95 2.44 31.28
N GLN A 16 6.52 1.54 32.07
CA GLN A 16 7.86 1.00 31.81
C GLN A 16 7.91 0.20 30.50
N ILE A 17 6.86 -0.54 30.16
CA ILE A 17 6.77 -1.24 28.87
C ILE A 17 6.84 -0.24 27.71
N ILE A 18 6.09 0.86 27.78
CA ILE A 18 6.12 1.89 26.74
C ILE A 18 7.50 2.56 26.64
N GLU A 19 8.16 2.83 27.77
CA GLU A 19 9.52 3.39 27.79
C GLU A 19 10.54 2.46 27.12
N LEU A 20 10.49 1.16 27.43
CA LEU A 20 11.36 0.16 26.78
C LEU A 20 11.08 0.01 25.29
N ILE A 21 9.82 0.15 24.87
CA ILE A 21 9.46 0.15 23.44
C ILE A 21 10.08 1.36 22.73
N ALA A 22 10.06 2.55 23.35
CA ALA A 22 10.68 3.74 22.79
C ALA A 22 12.22 3.62 22.70
N GLU A 23 12.86 3.07 23.72
CA GLU A 23 14.30 2.77 23.70
C GLU A 23 14.64 1.75 22.61
N ARG A 24 13.84 0.68 22.49
CA ARG A 24 14.01 -0.30 21.40
C ARG A 24 13.91 0.36 20.02
N GLN A 25 12.95 1.27 19.84
CA GLN A 25 12.74 1.94 18.55
C GLN A 25 13.92 2.83 18.16
N SER A 26 14.50 3.57 19.11
CA SER A 26 15.71 4.38 18.85
C SER A 26 16.92 3.53 18.45
N VAL A 27 17.13 2.38 19.10
CA VAL A 27 18.19 1.42 18.68
C VAL A 27 17.92 0.88 17.26
N VAL A 28 16.67 0.58 16.93
CA VAL A 28 16.28 0.13 15.58
C VAL A 28 16.54 1.19 14.52
N GLU A 29 16.33 2.47 14.82
CA GLU A 29 16.63 3.58 13.91
C GLU A 29 18.13 3.66 13.61
N GLU A 30 18.98 3.54 14.63
CA GLU A 30 20.45 3.49 14.47
C GLU A 30 20.88 2.29 13.61
N VAL A 31 20.30 1.11 13.85
CA VAL A 31 20.51 -0.08 13.01
C VAL A 31 20.06 0.19 11.57
N GLY A 32 18.94 0.90 11.38
CA GLY A 32 18.45 1.31 10.07
C GLY A 32 19.42 2.24 9.34
N VAL A 33 20.01 3.22 10.03
CA VAL A 33 21.05 4.11 9.49
C VAL A 33 22.27 3.30 9.03
N SER A 34 22.75 2.38 9.88
CA SER A 34 23.90 1.53 9.57
C SER A 34 23.62 0.61 8.37
N LYS A 35 22.46 -0.06 8.32
CA LYS A 35 22.08 -0.92 7.19
C LYS A 35 22.02 -0.15 5.87
N ARG A 36 21.54 1.09 5.89
CA ARG A 36 21.49 1.97 4.70
C ARG A 36 22.89 2.32 4.21
N ALA A 37 23.82 2.64 5.12
CA ALA A 37 25.22 2.91 4.75
C ALA A 37 25.89 1.70 4.08
N ASP A 38 25.54 0.49 4.50
CA ASP A 38 26.07 -0.77 3.97
C ASP A 38 25.27 -1.34 2.78
N GLY A 39 24.21 -0.67 2.32
CA GLY A 39 23.35 -1.13 1.22
C GLY A 39 22.58 -2.43 1.52
N ARG A 40 22.38 -2.78 2.79
CA ARG A 40 21.68 -4.02 3.19
C ARG A 40 20.16 -3.84 3.14
N ALA A 41 19.46 -4.93 2.84
CA ALA A 41 17.99 -4.94 2.82
C ALA A 41 17.40 -4.57 4.20
N THR A 42 16.29 -3.81 4.16
CA THR A 42 15.57 -3.40 5.37
C THR A 42 15.06 -4.62 6.14
N ARG A 43 14.44 -5.57 5.44
CA ARG A 43 13.91 -6.81 6.00
C ARG A 43 14.92 -7.95 5.99
N ASP A 44 14.98 -8.69 7.10
CA ASP A 44 15.78 -9.90 7.22
C ASP A 44 14.95 -10.98 7.93
N PHE A 45 14.37 -11.88 7.14
CA PHE A 45 13.51 -12.95 7.65
C PHE A 45 14.23 -13.91 8.59
N ALA A 46 15.53 -14.17 8.36
CA ALA A 46 16.30 -15.03 9.24
C ALA A 46 16.50 -14.36 10.60
N ARG A 47 16.80 -13.05 10.60
CA ARG A 47 16.91 -12.28 11.85
C ARG A 47 15.57 -12.15 12.56
N GLU A 48 14.48 -11.90 11.84
CA GLU A 48 13.13 -11.87 12.41
C GLU A 48 12.81 -13.19 13.13
N LYS A 49 13.05 -14.32 12.46
CA LYS A 49 12.83 -15.64 13.07
C LYS A 49 13.61 -15.83 14.36
N VAL A 50 14.91 -15.49 14.37
CA VAL A 50 15.75 -15.58 15.58
C VAL A 50 15.20 -14.72 16.72
N VAL A 51 14.68 -13.53 16.42
CA VAL A 51 14.09 -12.63 17.43
C VAL A 51 12.80 -13.23 18.00
N LEU A 52 11.95 -13.83 17.15
CA LEU A 52 10.71 -14.47 17.58
C LEU A 52 10.97 -15.73 18.41
N ASP A 53 11.85 -16.61 17.94
CA ASP A 53 12.24 -17.84 18.64
C ASP A 53 12.80 -17.51 20.04
N ALA A 54 13.68 -16.50 20.15
CA ALA A 54 14.22 -16.07 21.43
C ALA A 54 13.16 -15.48 22.38
N ALA A 55 12.19 -14.73 21.83
CA ALA A 55 11.09 -14.18 22.63
C ALA A 55 10.16 -15.27 23.16
N ALA A 56 9.86 -16.28 22.34
CA ALA A 56 9.09 -17.46 22.72
C ALA A 56 9.78 -18.24 23.85
N GLU A 57 11.08 -18.50 23.74
CA GLU A 57 11.88 -19.15 24.78
C GLU A 57 11.86 -18.36 26.10
N GLN A 58 12.05 -17.03 26.02
CA GLN A 58 12.05 -16.17 27.20
C GLN A 58 10.67 -16.12 27.88
N ALA A 59 9.59 -16.06 27.11
CA ALA A 59 8.23 -16.11 27.64
C ALA A 59 7.98 -17.41 28.40
N ASN A 60 8.37 -18.55 27.81
CA ASN A 60 8.21 -19.85 28.44
C ASN A 60 9.00 -19.95 29.75
N ALA A 61 10.25 -19.44 29.78
CA ALA A 61 11.07 -19.40 30.99
C ALA A 61 10.46 -18.54 32.12
N LEU A 62 9.64 -17.55 31.77
CA LEU A 62 8.92 -16.67 32.71
C LEU A 62 7.52 -17.18 33.05
N GLY A 63 7.10 -18.33 32.51
CA GLY A 63 5.78 -18.92 32.73
C GLY A 63 4.65 -18.22 31.97
N LEU A 64 4.97 -17.51 30.89
CA LEU A 64 4.01 -16.88 29.97
C LEU A 64 3.78 -17.76 28.73
N PRO A 65 2.60 -17.70 28.10
CA PRO A 65 2.37 -18.32 26.80
C PRO A 65 3.35 -17.75 25.75
N PRO A 66 4.08 -18.59 24.99
CA PRO A 66 5.00 -18.13 23.95
C PRO A 66 4.36 -17.19 22.92
N GLU A 67 3.11 -17.46 22.56
CA GLU A 67 2.35 -16.72 21.54
C GLU A 67 2.19 -15.24 21.92
N LEU A 68 2.11 -14.93 23.23
CA LEU A 68 2.00 -13.56 23.72
C LEU A 68 3.25 -12.74 23.35
N ALA A 69 4.44 -13.30 23.58
CA ALA A 69 5.69 -12.61 23.28
C ALA A 69 5.96 -12.56 21.77
N GLU A 70 5.63 -13.62 21.03
CA GLU A 70 5.72 -13.62 19.58
C GLU A 70 4.87 -12.52 18.96
N HIS A 71 3.59 -12.40 19.35
CA HIS A 71 2.71 -11.35 18.83
C HIS A 71 3.21 -9.94 19.16
N LEU A 72 3.69 -9.71 20.39
CA LEU A 72 4.28 -8.43 20.77
C LEU A 72 5.50 -8.11 19.91
N MET A 73 6.40 -9.07 19.73
CA MET A 73 7.62 -8.86 18.94
C MET A 73 7.32 -8.68 17.45
N GLN A 74 6.33 -9.40 16.89
CA GLN A 74 5.86 -9.20 15.53
C GLN A 74 5.32 -7.78 15.32
N LEU A 75 4.51 -7.27 16.25
CA LEU A 75 4.00 -5.89 16.21
C LEU A 75 5.15 -4.87 16.22
N LEU A 76 6.11 -5.05 17.12
CA LEU A 76 7.27 -4.15 17.23
C LEU A 76 8.16 -4.21 15.98
N ILE A 77 8.38 -5.39 15.40
CA ILE A 77 9.11 -5.56 14.13
C ILE A 77 8.35 -4.87 12.99
N HIS A 78 7.04 -5.06 12.90
CA HIS A 78 6.22 -4.45 11.86
C HIS A 78 6.26 -2.92 11.92
N PHE A 79 6.14 -2.34 13.12
CA PHE A 79 6.26 -0.90 13.33
C PHE A 79 7.65 -0.39 12.91
N SER A 80 8.71 -1.07 13.37
CA SER A 80 10.09 -0.77 13.01
C SER A 80 10.35 -0.82 11.50
N LEU A 81 9.84 -1.83 10.80
CA LEU A 81 9.98 -1.97 9.34
C LEU A 81 9.23 -0.86 8.59
N THR A 82 8.06 -0.45 9.09
CA THR A 82 7.27 0.64 8.50
C THR A 82 8.08 1.93 8.50
N ASP A 83 8.66 2.30 9.64
CA ASP A 83 9.45 3.52 9.77
C ASP A 83 10.73 3.47 8.90
N GLN A 84 11.42 2.32 8.90
CA GLN A 84 12.61 2.13 8.08
C GLN A 84 12.32 2.19 6.57
N GLU A 85 11.19 1.65 6.11
CA GLU A 85 10.74 1.75 4.71
C GLU A 85 10.52 3.22 4.32
N GLN A 86 9.76 3.96 5.12
CA GLN A 86 9.47 5.38 4.88
C GLN A 86 10.74 6.24 4.87
N ALA A 87 11.67 5.98 5.80
CA ALA A 87 12.96 6.65 5.80
C ALA A 87 13.80 6.34 4.55
N ARG A 88 13.74 5.10 4.04
CA ARG A 88 14.46 4.68 2.83
C ARG A 88 13.86 5.30 1.57
N ILE A 89 12.54 5.34 1.45
CA ILE A 89 11.82 6.01 0.35
C ILE A 89 12.26 7.48 0.25
N LYS A 90 12.29 8.19 1.39
CA LYS A 90 12.75 9.58 1.48
C LYS A 90 14.22 9.76 1.14
N ALA A 91 15.09 8.85 1.60
CA ALA A 91 16.53 8.95 1.38
C ALA A 91 16.95 8.64 -0.06
N GLU A 92 16.32 7.65 -0.71
CA GLU A 92 16.61 7.31 -2.10
C GLU A 92 15.99 8.30 -3.09
N GLY A 93 14.86 8.93 -2.72
CA GLY A 93 14.33 10.14 -3.33
C GLY A 93 14.41 10.20 -4.85
N GLN A 94 13.72 9.29 -5.55
CA GLN A 94 13.79 9.23 -7.02
C GLN A 94 13.23 10.48 -7.69
N GLY A 95 12.37 11.25 -7.03
CA GLY A 95 11.74 12.44 -7.58
C GLY A 95 12.73 13.55 -7.89
N GLN A 96 13.70 13.83 -7.01
CA GLN A 96 14.69 14.92 -7.16
C GLN A 96 14.08 16.27 -7.62
N GLY A 97 12.86 16.59 -7.19
CA GLY A 97 12.14 17.80 -7.60
C GLY A 97 11.50 17.75 -8.98
N ARG A 98 11.47 16.58 -9.64
CA ARG A 98 10.69 16.36 -10.87
C ARG A 98 9.19 16.41 -10.54
N LYS A 99 8.40 16.88 -11.51
CA LYS A 99 6.95 16.96 -11.36
C LYS A 99 6.27 15.61 -11.60
N ALA A 100 5.26 15.30 -10.81
CA ALA A 100 4.34 14.18 -11.05
C ALA A 100 2.88 14.64 -11.04
N LEU A 101 2.07 14.04 -11.91
CA LEU A 101 0.64 14.30 -12.02
C LEU A 101 -0.14 13.08 -11.50
N VAL A 102 -1.07 13.32 -10.58
CA VAL A 102 -2.04 12.29 -10.17
C VAL A 102 -3.42 12.73 -10.64
N ILE A 103 -4.10 11.89 -11.41
CA ILE A 103 -5.45 12.16 -11.95
C ILE A 103 -6.45 11.30 -11.19
N GLY A 104 -7.36 11.94 -10.46
CA GLY A 104 -8.29 11.30 -9.53
C GLY A 104 -7.78 11.35 -8.08
N GLY A 105 -8.46 12.14 -7.25
CA GLY A 105 -8.17 12.39 -5.84
C GLY A 105 -8.90 11.47 -4.86
N GLY A 106 -9.42 10.34 -5.35
CA GLY A 106 -9.97 9.30 -4.48
C GLY A 106 -8.91 8.70 -3.56
N ARG A 107 -9.30 7.75 -2.70
CA ARG A 107 -8.41 7.21 -1.64
C ARG A 107 -7.07 6.67 -2.17
N MET A 108 -7.09 5.89 -3.26
CA MET A 108 -5.86 5.40 -3.88
C MET A 108 -5.06 6.48 -4.61
N GLY A 109 -5.72 7.50 -5.16
CA GLY A 109 -5.05 8.66 -5.73
C GLY A 109 -4.27 9.42 -4.67
N GLN A 110 -4.89 9.66 -3.51
CA GLN A 110 -4.22 10.27 -2.35
C GLN A 110 -3.03 9.43 -1.86
N TRP A 111 -3.18 8.11 -1.82
CA TRP A 111 -2.06 7.22 -1.50
C TRP A 111 -0.87 7.42 -2.46
N PHE A 112 -1.12 7.56 -3.78
CA PHE A 112 -0.06 7.84 -4.75
C PHE A 112 0.51 9.26 -4.65
N VAL A 113 -0.29 10.25 -4.23
CA VAL A 113 0.22 11.59 -3.89
C VAL A 113 1.24 11.46 -2.75
N ASP A 114 0.88 10.83 -1.64
CA ASP A 114 1.78 10.67 -0.49
C ASP A 114 3.02 9.84 -0.84
N PHE A 115 2.83 8.76 -1.61
CA PHE A 115 3.93 7.89 -2.04
C PHE A 115 4.95 8.64 -2.92
N LEU A 116 4.50 9.38 -3.94
CA LEU A 116 5.39 10.12 -4.82
C LEU A 116 5.99 11.36 -4.13
N GLU A 117 5.22 12.04 -3.28
CA GLU A 117 5.75 13.14 -2.47
C GLU A 117 6.86 12.66 -1.53
N SER A 118 6.69 11.50 -0.89
CA SER A 118 7.72 10.90 -0.04
C SER A 118 9.00 10.52 -0.81
N GLN A 119 8.93 10.37 -2.14
CA GLN A 119 10.08 10.19 -3.03
C GLN A 119 10.66 11.52 -3.54
N GLY A 120 10.12 12.66 -3.12
CA GLY A 120 10.60 13.99 -3.50
C GLY A 120 10.13 14.47 -4.87
N PHE A 121 8.97 13.99 -5.36
CA PHE A 121 8.30 14.58 -6.52
C PHE A 121 7.50 15.83 -6.11
N ASP A 122 7.43 16.82 -7.00
CA ASP A 122 6.51 17.95 -6.91
C ASP A 122 5.16 17.53 -7.51
N ILE A 123 4.09 17.51 -6.71
CA ILE A 123 2.83 16.86 -7.10
C ILE A 123 1.79 17.89 -7.56
N THR A 124 1.22 17.64 -8.74
CA THR A 124 -0.04 18.25 -9.18
C THR A 124 -1.14 17.19 -9.11
N LEU A 125 -2.22 17.48 -8.38
CA LEU A 125 -3.43 16.65 -8.30
C LEU A 125 -4.51 17.21 -9.22
N ALA A 126 -4.96 16.40 -10.17
CA ALA A 126 -6.09 16.72 -11.05
C ALA A 126 -7.35 15.99 -10.58
N ASP A 127 -8.28 16.73 -9.98
CA ASP A 127 -9.59 16.22 -9.58
C ASP A 127 -10.63 17.35 -9.51
N PRO A 128 -11.85 17.16 -10.03
CA PRO A 128 -12.87 18.21 -10.02
C PRO A 128 -13.46 18.52 -8.63
N LEU A 129 -13.37 17.57 -7.68
CA LEU A 129 -14.03 17.62 -6.37
C LEU A 129 -13.04 17.69 -5.19
N VAL A 130 -11.87 17.09 -5.34
CA VAL A 130 -10.88 16.97 -4.26
C VAL A 130 -9.93 18.15 -4.26
N LYS A 131 -9.63 18.66 -3.06
CA LYS A 131 -8.64 19.70 -2.83
C LYS A 131 -7.73 19.32 -1.68
N ARG A 132 -6.44 19.63 -1.85
CA ARG A 132 -5.40 19.56 -0.83
C ARG A 132 -4.79 20.95 -0.62
N VAL A 133 -4.20 21.18 0.54
CA VAL A 133 -3.55 22.46 0.88
C VAL A 133 -2.05 22.41 0.61
N ASP A 134 -1.48 21.22 0.69
CA ASP A 134 -0.07 20.87 0.59
C ASP A 134 0.41 20.60 -0.85
N VAL A 135 -0.49 20.38 -1.82
CA VAL A 135 -0.14 20.17 -3.23
C VAL A 135 -0.96 21.02 -4.18
N GLU A 136 -0.44 21.30 -5.36
CA GLU A 136 -1.18 22.00 -6.41
C GLU A 136 -2.39 21.17 -6.84
N CYS A 137 -3.58 21.78 -6.84
CA CYS A 137 -4.82 21.10 -7.23
C CYS A 137 -5.46 21.81 -8.42
N VAL A 138 -5.66 21.06 -9.50
CA VAL A 138 -6.33 21.52 -10.73
C VAL A 138 -7.63 20.74 -10.95
N LYS A 139 -8.61 21.36 -11.61
CA LYS A 139 -9.91 20.72 -11.87
C LYS A 139 -9.84 19.58 -12.87
N ASP A 140 -8.91 19.66 -13.81
CA ASP A 140 -8.76 18.73 -14.92
C ASP A 140 -7.27 18.53 -15.22
N TRP A 141 -6.89 17.35 -15.69
CA TRP A 141 -5.52 17.07 -16.09
C TRP A 141 -5.11 17.82 -17.36
N GLN A 142 -6.08 18.24 -18.18
CA GLN A 142 -5.85 18.99 -19.42
C GLN A 142 -5.36 20.41 -19.18
N VAL A 143 -5.63 21.01 -18.01
CA VAL A 143 -5.14 22.36 -17.67
C VAL A 143 -3.75 22.35 -17.05
N ALA A 144 -3.23 21.16 -16.73
CA ALA A 144 -1.87 21.02 -16.23
C ALA A 144 -0.90 21.03 -17.42
N ASP A 145 -0.40 22.20 -17.79
CA ASP A 145 0.47 22.40 -18.97
C ASP A 145 1.93 21.95 -18.75
N ASP A 146 2.26 21.46 -17.56
CA ASP A 146 3.62 21.03 -17.20
C ASP A 146 4.04 19.72 -17.88
N VAL A 147 5.37 19.57 -18.03
CA VAL A 147 6.01 18.30 -18.38
C VAL A 147 6.20 17.48 -17.11
N PHE A 148 5.33 16.49 -16.93
CA PHE A 148 5.42 15.55 -15.81
C PHE A 148 6.38 14.40 -16.14
N ALA A 149 7.23 14.04 -15.17
CA ALA A 149 8.05 12.85 -15.28
C ALA A 149 7.21 11.58 -15.09
N VAL A 150 6.18 11.64 -14.24
CA VAL A 150 5.27 10.53 -13.94
C VAL A 150 3.83 11.04 -13.97
N THR A 151 2.92 10.29 -14.58
CA THR A 151 1.47 10.53 -14.55
C THR A 151 0.75 9.27 -14.09
N VAL A 152 -0.02 9.38 -13.01
CA VAL A 152 -0.81 8.30 -12.42
C VAL A 152 -2.29 8.53 -12.74
N ILE A 153 -2.95 7.55 -13.34
CA ILE A 153 -4.39 7.58 -13.61
C ILE A 153 -5.11 6.74 -12.53
N ALA A 154 -5.66 7.44 -11.55
CA ALA A 154 -6.34 6.92 -10.36
C ALA A 154 -7.84 7.27 -10.34
N THR A 155 -8.47 7.26 -11.53
CA THR A 155 -9.89 7.57 -11.70
C THR A 155 -10.76 6.31 -11.83
N PRO A 156 -12.10 6.41 -11.68
CA PRO A 156 -13.00 5.31 -12.01
C PRO A 156 -12.76 4.80 -13.44
N MET A 157 -12.92 3.49 -13.66
CA MET A 157 -12.50 2.80 -14.89
C MET A 157 -12.98 3.46 -16.19
N ARG A 158 -14.21 3.96 -16.22
CA ARG A 158 -14.76 4.64 -17.40
C ARG A 158 -13.98 5.91 -17.74
N ALA A 159 -13.71 6.75 -16.74
CA ALA A 159 -12.92 7.95 -16.91
C ALA A 159 -11.48 7.61 -17.29
N ALA A 160 -10.87 6.60 -16.65
CA ALA A 160 -9.52 6.16 -16.99
C ALA A 160 -9.39 5.72 -18.46
N ALA A 161 -10.38 4.98 -18.98
CA ALA A 161 -10.41 4.56 -20.38
C ALA A 161 -10.48 5.76 -21.35
N GLU A 162 -11.32 6.75 -21.02
CA GLU A 162 -11.48 7.98 -21.81
C GLU A 162 -10.18 8.82 -21.79
N ILE A 163 -9.60 9.03 -20.60
CA ILE A 163 -8.34 9.78 -20.40
C ILE A 163 -7.20 9.16 -21.21
N LEU A 164 -7.01 7.84 -21.14
CA LEU A 164 -5.96 7.15 -21.89
C LEU A 164 -6.11 7.34 -23.41
N LEU A 165 -7.34 7.28 -23.93
CA LEU A 165 -7.60 7.49 -25.35
C LEU A 165 -7.36 8.94 -25.77
N GLU A 166 -7.72 9.92 -24.94
CA GLU A 166 -7.47 11.33 -25.22
C GLU A 166 -5.98 11.67 -25.18
N MET A 167 -5.26 11.20 -24.16
CA MET A 167 -3.81 11.36 -24.04
C MET A 167 -3.07 10.77 -25.24
N SER A 168 -3.59 9.69 -25.84
CA SER A 168 -2.96 9.06 -27.00
C SER A 168 -2.95 9.96 -28.23
N LYS A 169 -3.90 10.90 -28.32
CA LYS A 169 -4.03 11.87 -29.41
C LYS A 169 -3.23 13.14 -29.17
N GLN A 170 -3.20 13.61 -27.92
CA GLN A 170 -2.53 14.85 -27.53
C GLN A 170 -1.00 14.67 -27.37
N GLY A 171 -0.55 13.44 -27.05
CA GLY A 171 0.87 13.10 -26.94
C GLY A 171 1.50 13.62 -25.64
N ARG A 172 1.23 12.93 -24.52
CA ARG A 172 1.84 13.25 -23.22
C ARG A 172 3.22 12.56 -23.07
N LYS A 173 4.18 13.28 -22.49
CA LYS A 173 5.53 12.80 -22.17
C LYS A 173 5.61 12.29 -20.73
N GLY A 174 6.70 11.59 -20.43
CA GLY A 174 6.94 10.97 -19.12
C GLY A 174 6.34 9.56 -19.03
N LEU A 175 6.59 8.91 -17.91
CA LEU A 175 6.00 7.63 -17.56
C LEU A 175 4.51 7.82 -17.24
N ILE A 176 3.65 7.01 -17.85
CA ILE A 176 2.20 7.06 -17.63
C ILE A 176 1.72 5.68 -17.22
N PHE A 177 0.96 5.59 -16.13
CA PHE A 177 0.31 4.34 -15.75
C PHE A 177 -1.05 4.54 -15.09
N ASP A 178 -1.98 3.62 -15.37
CA ASP A 178 -3.19 3.48 -14.58
C ASP A 178 -2.98 2.54 -13.39
N ILE A 179 -3.86 2.67 -12.40
CA ILE A 179 -3.88 1.83 -11.21
C ILE A 179 -5.20 1.03 -11.09
N GLY A 180 -5.92 0.84 -12.20
CA GLY A 180 -7.26 0.27 -12.18
C GLY A 180 -7.26 -1.17 -11.64
N SER A 181 -8.33 -1.60 -11.00
CA SER A 181 -8.45 -3.00 -10.53
C SER A 181 -8.83 -4.00 -11.63
N LEU A 182 -9.32 -3.50 -12.78
CA LEU A 182 -9.59 -4.27 -13.99
C LEU A 182 -8.88 -3.64 -15.19
N LYS A 183 -8.38 -4.47 -16.10
CA LYS A 183 -7.59 -4.06 -17.26
C LYS A 183 -8.38 -4.07 -18.54
N THR A 184 -9.33 -4.98 -18.71
CA THR A 184 -10.10 -5.16 -19.95
C THR A 184 -10.65 -3.84 -20.51
N PRO A 185 -11.27 -2.96 -19.72
CA PRO A 185 -11.78 -1.67 -20.23
C PRO A 185 -10.68 -0.70 -20.68
N LEU A 186 -9.46 -0.85 -20.15
CA LEU A 186 -8.34 0.07 -20.35
C LEU A 186 -7.42 -0.36 -21.49
N ILE A 187 -7.42 -1.65 -21.87
CA ILE A 187 -6.53 -2.22 -22.91
C ILE A 187 -6.52 -1.36 -24.17
N ARG A 188 -7.68 -0.93 -24.65
CA ARG A 188 -7.78 -0.11 -25.88
C ARG A 188 -6.99 1.20 -25.75
N GLY A 189 -7.14 1.90 -24.63
CA GLY A 189 -6.44 3.16 -24.35
C GLY A 189 -4.94 2.94 -24.15
N LEU A 190 -4.57 1.94 -23.35
CA LEU A 190 -3.18 1.55 -23.09
C LEU A 190 -2.43 1.20 -24.39
N ARG A 191 -3.03 0.38 -25.26
CA ARG A 191 -2.44 0.01 -26.56
C ARG A 191 -2.37 1.19 -27.53
N ALA A 192 -3.33 2.12 -27.49
CA ALA A 192 -3.29 3.32 -28.31
C ALA A 192 -2.14 4.26 -27.89
N MET A 193 -1.95 4.44 -26.59
CA MET A 193 -0.81 5.17 -26.01
C MET A 193 0.54 4.53 -26.39
N ALA A 194 0.67 3.21 -26.26
CA ALA A 194 1.90 2.54 -26.63
C ALA A 194 2.22 2.70 -28.14
N LYS A 195 1.19 2.60 -29.00
CA LYS A 195 1.33 2.81 -30.45
C LYS A 195 1.71 4.24 -30.84
N SER A 196 1.34 5.25 -30.05
CA SER A 196 1.79 6.63 -30.28
C SER A 196 3.24 6.87 -29.82
N GLY A 197 3.89 5.85 -29.24
CA GLY A 197 5.25 5.94 -28.71
C GLY A 197 5.33 6.47 -27.28
N ALA A 198 4.21 6.61 -26.58
CA ALA A 198 4.21 7.02 -25.19
C ALA A 198 4.83 5.95 -24.29
N LYS A 199 5.53 6.38 -23.24
CA LYS A 199 5.97 5.49 -22.16
C LYS A 199 4.79 5.15 -21.26
N VAL A 200 4.05 4.10 -21.62
CA VAL A 200 2.84 3.68 -20.91
C VAL A 200 2.95 2.25 -20.39
N THR A 201 2.47 2.01 -19.18
CA THR A 201 2.30 0.68 -18.59
C THR A 201 1.01 0.67 -17.78
N SER A 202 0.56 -0.50 -17.30
CA SER A 202 -0.49 -0.57 -16.29
C SER A 202 0.07 -1.20 -15.02
N ILE A 203 -0.43 -0.76 -13.86
CA ILE A 203 -0.13 -1.40 -12.58
C ILE A 203 -1.42 -1.73 -11.82
N HIS A 204 -1.36 -2.73 -10.95
CA HIS A 204 -2.44 -3.03 -10.01
C HIS A 204 -1.85 -3.19 -8.62
N PRO A 205 -1.99 -2.17 -7.75
CA PRO A 205 -1.73 -2.32 -6.33
C PRO A 205 -2.73 -3.31 -5.72
N MET A 206 -2.27 -4.45 -5.22
CA MET A 206 -3.11 -5.48 -4.60
C MET A 206 -3.33 -5.19 -3.11
N PHE A 207 -3.49 -3.92 -2.76
CA PHE A 207 -3.64 -3.43 -1.41
C PHE A 207 -4.49 -2.16 -1.39
N GLY A 208 -5.11 -1.90 -0.23
CA GLY A 208 -5.97 -0.75 -0.02
C GLY A 208 -5.21 0.53 0.36
N PRO A 209 -5.89 1.68 0.31
CA PRO A 209 -5.31 3.00 0.53
C PRO A 209 -4.81 3.26 1.96
N ASP A 210 -5.22 2.44 2.94
CA ASP A 210 -4.75 2.56 4.33
C ASP A 210 -3.40 1.86 4.57
N THR A 211 -2.83 1.26 3.52
CA THR A 211 -1.56 0.51 3.60
C THR A 211 -0.38 1.46 3.76
N ARG A 212 0.31 1.37 4.90
CA ARG A 212 1.54 2.15 5.19
C ARG A 212 2.83 1.39 4.95
N LEU A 213 2.82 0.08 5.20
CA LEU A 213 3.94 -0.83 5.00
C LEU A 213 3.63 -1.75 3.82
N LEU A 214 4.50 -1.73 2.82
CA LEU A 214 4.35 -2.54 1.61
C LEU A 214 4.93 -3.95 1.74
N SER A 215 5.56 -4.26 2.87
CA SER A 215 6.05 -5.59 3.19
C SER A 215 4.92 -6.63 3.16
N GLY A 216 5.08 -7.67 2.35
CA GLY A 216 4.06 -8.71 2.14
C GLY A 216 2.86 -8.26 1.29
N LYS A 217 2.90 -7.05 0.73
CA LYS A 217 1.93 -6.58 -0.26
C LYS A 217 2.45 -6.82 -1.67
N HIS A 218 1.54 -6.84 -2.64
CA HIS A 218 1.87 -7.11 -4.04
C HIS A 218 1.51 -5.91 -4.93
N VAL A 219 2.36 -5.64 -5.92
CA VAL A 219 2.02 -4.79 -7.06
C VAL A 219 2.26 -5.61 -8.32
N ILE A 220 1.23 -5.69 -9.14
CA ILE A 220 1.29 -6.36 -10.43
C ILE A 220 1.60 -5.30 -11.49
N PHE A 221 2.61 -5.56 -12.32
CA PHE A 221 3.00 -4.71 -13.44
C PHE A 221 2.64 -5.40 -14.75
N LEU A 222 2.03 -4.66 -15.67
CA LEU A 222 1.53 -5.18 -16.94
C LEU A 222 2.04 -4.34 -18.09
N ASP A 223 2.84 -4.95 -18.96
CA ASP A 223 3.39 -4.29 -20.14
C ASP A 223 2.29 -3.99 -21.16
N ALA A 224 2.09 -2.70 -21.44
CA ALA A 224 1.11 -2.20 -22.41
C ALA A 224 1.66 -2.10 -23.85
N GLY A 225 2.89 -2.55 -24.09
CA GLY A 225 3.65 -2.37 -25.34
C GLY A 225 4.84 -1.43 -25.19
N SER A 226 5.28 -1.15 -23.96
CA SER A 226 6.45 -0.33 -23.63
C SER A 226 7.19 -0.93 -22.43
N ALA A 227 8.05 -1.91 -22.69
CA ALA A 227 8.86 -2.56 -21.66
C ALA A 227 9.75 -1.58 -20.86
N GLU A 228 10.15 -0.46 -21.48
CA GLU A 228 10.85 0.61 -20.79
C GLU A 228 9.97 1.26 -19.72
N ALA A 229 8.71 1.60 -20.06
CA ALA A 229 7.76 2.16 -19.11
C ALA A 229 7.47 1.20 -17.95
N THR A 230 7.35 -0.11 -18.22
CA THR A 230 7.16 -1.11 -17.18
C THR A 230 8.36 -1.18 -16.24
N ARG A 231 9.60 -1.15 -16.75
CA ARG A 231 10.81 -1.08 -15.91
C ARG A 231 10.88 0.19 -15.08
N GLU A 232 10.54 1.35 -15.68
CA GLU A 232 10.54 2.64 -15.00
C GLU A 232 9.45 2.71 -13.90
N ALA A 233 8.26 2.14 -14.14
CA ALA A 233 7.23 2.04 -13.11
C ALA A 233 7.65 1.11 -11.97
N ARG A 234 8.34 0.00 -12.28
CA ARG A 234 8.87 -0.92 -11.26
C ARG A 234 9.91 -0.25 -10.37
N SER A 235 10.75 0.62 -10.94
CA SER A 235 11.80 1.28 -10.17
C SER A 235 11.24 2.23 -9.11
N LEU A 236 10.05 2.81 -9.32
CA LEU A 236 9.37 3.62 -8.31
C LEU A 236 9.16 2.86 -6.98
N PHE A 237 9.16 1.54 -7.00
CA PHE A 237 8.95 0.70 -5.82
C PHE A 237 10.24 0.02 -5.31
N ASP A 238 11.42 0.30 -5.87
CA ASP A 238 12.70 -0.36 -5.48
C ASP A 238 13.15 -0.03 -4.04
N SER A 239 12.76 1.14 -3.54
CA SER A 239 13.01 1.58 -2.17
C SER A 239 12.11 0.87 -1.15
N THR A 240 11.08 0.16 -1.62
CA THR A 240 10.05 -0.51 -0.80
C THR A 240 10.32 -2.02 -0.67
N MET A 241 9.59 -2.68 0.23
CA MET A 241 9.58 -4.14 0.41
C MET A 241 8.41 -4.82 -0.33
N VAL A 242 7.79 -4.11 -1.28
CA VAL A 242 6.66 -4.66 -2.03
C VAL A 242 7.09 -5.82 -2.92
N GLN A 243 6.24 -6.84 -3.04
CA GLN A 243 6.43 -7.91 -3.99
C GLN A 243 5.99 -7.45 -5.38
N LYS A 244 6.93 -7.39 -6.32
CA LYS A 244 6.70 -6.93 -7.69
C LYS A 244 6.51 -8.13 -8.62
N SER A 245 5.29 -8.40 -9.05
CA SER A 245 4.99 -9.45 -10.04
C SER A 245 4.72 -8.85 -11.42
N GLU A 246 4.97 -9.62 -12.47
CA GLU A 246 4.63 -9.27 -13.84
C GLU A 246 3.66 -10.30 -14.40
N MET A 247 2.72 -9.84 -15.22
CA MET A 247 1.81 -10.71 -15.95
C MET A 247 1.32 -10.04 -17.23
N ASP A 248 0.80 -10.86 -18.14
CA ASP A 248 0.24 -10.37 -19.40
C ASP A 248 -1.04 -9.56 -19.15
N LEU A 249 -1.16 -8.45 -19.90
CA LEU A 249 -2.29 -7.53 -19.79
C LEU A 249 -3.63 -8.23 -20.05
N GLU A 250 -3.64 -9.18 -20.99
CA GLU A 250 -4.80 -9.96 -21.39
C GLU A 250 -5.21 -11.03 -20.38
N GLU A 251 -4.27 -11.53 -19.56
CA GLU A 251 -4.54 -12.58 -18.57
C GLU A 251 -5.03 -12.04 -17.23
N HIS A 252 -4.73 -10.78 -16.94
CA HIS A 252 -4.97 -10.13 -15.65
C HIS A 252 -6.39 -10.36 -15.13
N ASP A 253 -7.41 -9.92 -15.86
CA ASP A 253 -8.78 -9.95 -15.34
C ASP A 253 -9.27 -11.38 -15.10
N ARG A 254 -8.82 -12.34 -15.91
CA ARG A 254 -9.15 -13.75 -15.72
C ARG A 254 -8.59 -14.28 -14.39
N LEU A 255 -7.33 -13.97 -14.09
CA LEU A 255 -6.67 -14.47 -12.88
C LEU A 255 -7.10 -13.70 -11.63
N ILE A 256 -7.26 -12.38 -11.74
CA ILE A 256 -7.74 -11.53 -10.65
C ILE A 256 -9.21 -11.82 -10.29
N ALA A 257 -10.02 -12.31 -11.23
CA ALA A 257 -11.35 -12.82 -10.91
C ALA A 257 -11.32 -13.94 -9.85
N TYR A 258 -10.29 -14.81 -9.85
CA TYR A 258 -10.15 -15.84 -8.82
C TYR A 258 -9.56 -15.30 -7.52
N VAL A 259 -8.62 -14.36 -7.59
CA VAL A 259 -7.90 -13.85 -6.42
C VAL A 259 -8.73 -12.84 -5.61
N LEU A 260 -9.36 -11.89 -6.30
CA LEU A 260 -10.16 -10.82 -5.69
C LEU A 260 -11.65 -10.97 -5.99
N GLY A 261 -12.00 -11.27 -7.24
CA GLY A 261 -13.41 -11.29 -7.68
C GLY A 261 -14.25 -12.30 -6.91
N LEU A 262 -13.74 -13.52 -6.72
CA LEU A 262 -14.42 -14.57 -5.96
C LEU A 262 -14.58 -14.20 -4.50
N SER A 263 -13.52 -13.70 -3.86
CA SER A 263 -13.55 -13.26 -2.47
C SER A 263 -14.58 -12.15 -2.25
N HIS A 264 -14.63 -11.16 -3.14
CA HIS A 264 -15.65 -10.11 -3.09
C HIS A 264 -17.06 -10.64 -3.34
N ALA A 265 -17.25 -11.54 -4.31
CA ALA A 265 -18.56 -12.11 -4.60
C ALA A 265 -19.11 -12.91 -3.41
N LEU A 266 -18.27 -13.68 -2.72
CA LEU A 266 -18.65 -14.39 -1.50
C LEU A 266 -19.09 -13.43 -0.39
N ASN A 267 -18.34 -12.34 -0.17
CA ASN A 267 -18.68 -11.37 0.87
C ASN A 267 -19.92 -10.55 0.53
N ILE A 268 -20.10 -10.15 -0.74
CA ILE A 268 -21.33 -9.48 -1.18
C ILE A 268 -22.54 -10.39 -0.98
N ALA A 269 -22.45 -11.65 -1.39
CA ALA A 269 -23.54 -12.61 -1.19
C ALA A 269 -23.84 -12.83 0.30
N PHE A 270 -22.79 -12.93 1.13
CA PHE A 270 -22.92 -13.05 2.58
C PHE A 270 -23.61 -11.83 3.20
N SER A 271 -23.14 -10.62 2.88
CA SER A 271 -23.72 -9.37 3.36
C SER A 271 -25.17 -9.17 2.89
N GLU A 272 -25.48 -9.51 1.65
CA GLU A 272 -26.84 -9.41 1.10
C GLU A 272 -27.80 -10.33 1.86
N VAL A 273 -27.44 -11.61 2.04
CA VAL A 273 -28.26 -12.57 2.78
C VAL A 273 -28.46 -12.12 4.22
N LEU A 274 -27.43 -11.59 4.88
CA LEU A 274 -27.56 -11.05 6.23
C LEU A 274 -28.48 -9.83 6.27
N SER A 275 -28.34 -8.91 5.32
CA SER A 275 -29.18 -7.71 5.23
C SER A 275 -30.65 -8.04 4.99
N GLU A 276 -30.94 -9.06 4.17
CA GLU A 276 -32.30 -9.50 3.85
C GLU A 276 -32.90 -10.48 4.87
N SER A 277 -32.08 -11.08 5.75
CA SER A 277 -32.54 -12.10 6.71
C SER A 277 -33.58 -11.59 7.72
N GLY A 278 -33.67 -10.28 7.93
CA GLY A 278 -34.50 -9.66 8.97
C GLY A 278 -33.93 -9.84 10.38
N GLU A 279 -32.76 -10.48 10.52
CA GLU A 279 -32.08 -10.67 11.79
C GLU A 279 -31.31 -9.41 12.21
N ASN A 280 -31.11 -9.27 13.52
CA ASN A 280 -30.34 -8.16 14.09
C ASN A 280 -28.85 -8.53 14.08
N VAL A 281 -28.04 -7.84 13.26
CA VAL A 281 -26.60 -8.13 13.10
C VAL A 281 -25.84 -8.15 14.45
N PRO A 282 -25.99 -7.15 15.36
CA PRO A 282 -25.39 -7.24 16.70
C PRO A 282 -25.78 -8.48 17.50
N ARG A 283 -26.99 -9.01 17.31
CA ARG A 283 -27.40 -10.28 17.96
C ARG A 283 -26.66 -11.47 17.37
N LEU A 284 -26.40 -11.47 16.06
CA LEU A 284 -25.64 -12.53 15.39
C LEU A 284 -24.15 -12.47 15.76
N GLU A 285 -23.57 -11.28 15.93
CA GLU A 285 -22.21 -11.09 16.46
C GLU A 285 -22.04 -11.69 17.86
N ASN A 286 -23.08 -11.66 18.70
CA ASN A 286 -23.01 -12.29 20.03
C ASN A 286 -23.10 -13.83 19.99
N LEU A 287 -23.45 -14.39 18.84
CA LEU A 287 -23.56 -15.84 18.59
C LEU A 287 -22.50 -16.33 17.60
N SER A 288 -21.59 -15.45 17.19
CA SER A 288 -20.70 -15.67 16.07
C SER A 288 -19.68 -16.76 16.34
N SER A 289 -19.27 -17.40 15.25
CA SER A 289 -18.07 -18.21 15.23
C SER A 289 -16.90 -17.36 14.73
N THR A 290 -15.67 -17.82 14.96
CA THR A 290 -14.45 -17.16 14.44
C THR A 290 -14.50 -16.91 12.93
N THR A 291 -15.16 -17.78 12.17
CA THR A 291 -15.34 -17.61 10.72
C THR A 291 -16.32 -16.50 10.38
N PHE A 292 -17.41 -16.39 11.15
CA PHE A 292 -18.42 -15.35 10.95
C PHE A 292 -17.85 -13.97 11.26
N ASP A 293 -17.11 -13.83 12.37
CA ASP A 293 -16.42 -12.58 12.73
C ASP A 293 -15.44 -12.16 11.62
N ALA A 294 -14.61 -13.08 11.15
CA ALA A 294 -13.66 -12.80 10.08
C ALA A 294 -14.34 -12.37 8.77
N GLN A 295 -15.57 -12.80 8.49
CA GLN A 295 -16.33 -12.36 7.32
C GLN A 295 -17.01 -11.00 7.52
N LEU A 296 -17.35 -10.63 8.75
CA LEU A 296 -17.88 -9.30 9.09
C LEU A 296 -16.79 -8.21 9.11
N GLU A 297 -15.53 -8.59 9.32
CA GLU A 297 -14.39 -7.66 9.34
C GLU A 297 -13.91 -7.21 7.94
N VAL A 298 -14.43 -7.80 6.85
CA VAL A 298 -14.04 -7.48 5.45
C VAL A 298 -14.90 -6.37 4.85
#